data_AF-G9XAX5-F1
#
_entry.id   AF-G9XAX5-F1
#
_cell.length_a   1.000
_cell.length_b   1.000
_cell.length_c   1.000
_cell.angle_alpha   90.00
_cell.angle_beta   90.00
_cell.angle_gamma   90.00
#
_symmetry.space_group_name_H-M   'P 1'
#
loop_
_entity.id
_entity.type
_entity.pdbx_description
1 polymer ?
#
loop_
_entity_poly.entity_id
_entity_poly.type
_entity_poly.pdbx_seq_one_letter_code
_entity_poly.pdbx_strand_id
1 'polypeptide(L)'
;MEVAGNDALEKDIEVERKGLGTPATRAGIIENLIFKGFIERDKKNLVATHKGISLVTIVEDAFKSAKTTAEWEMKLSDIAQGKASKDEFLKEIEDEIKNTIRLYSK
;
A
#
# COMPACT_ATOMS: atom_id res chain seq x y z
N MET A 1 4.17 -10.59 0.69
CA MET A 1 4.50 -9.16 0.43
C MET A 1 5.32 -8.99 -0.84
N GLU A 2 6.33 -9.83 -1.07
CA GLU A 2 7.24 -9.79 -2.25
C GLU A 2 6.61 -9.79 -3.64
N VAL A 3 5.43 -10.38 -3.77
CA VAL A 3 4.74 -10.54 -5.07
C VAL A 3 3.48 -9.69 -5.21
N ALA A 4 3.09 -8.97 -4.15
CA ALA A 4 1.82 -8.26 -4.13
C ALA A 4 1.87 -7.01 -5.04
N GLY A 5 0.93 -6.90 -5.97
CA GLY A 5 0.85 -5.79 -6.93
C GLY A 5 1.81 -5.92 -8.12
N ASN A 6 2.60 -7.00 -8.22
CA ASN A 6 3.53 -7.20 -9.34
C ASN A 6 2.82 -7.41 -10.68
N ASP A 7 1.58 -7.88 -10.65
CA ASP A 7 0.70 -8.03 -11.81
C ASP A 7 0.27 -6.69 -12.43
N ALA A 8 0.35 -5.60 -11.65
CA ALA A 8 0.09 -4.25 -12.12
C ALA A 8 1.32 -3.54 -12.70
N LEU A 9 2.51 -4.14 -12.60
CA LEU A 9 3.75 -3.59 -13.17
C LEU A 9 3.86 -3.97 -14.65
N GLU A 10 4.26 -3.03 -15.50
CA GLU A 10 4.58 -3.34 -16.89
C GLU A 10 5.81 -4.27 -16.95
N LYS A 11 5.83 -5.18 -17.93
CA LYS A 11 6.81 -6.29 -18.01
C LYS A 11 8.28 -5.87 -18.09
N ASP A 12 8.55 -4.61 -18.43
CA ASP A 12 9.90 -4.07 -18.66
C ASP A 12 10.30 -2.97 -17.66
N ILE A 13 9.49 -2.70 -16.63
CA ILE A 13 9.86 -1.75 -15.58
C ILE A 13 10.73 -2.49 -14.56
N GLU A 14 12.03 -2.20 -14.59
CA GLU A 14 12.96 -2.61 -13.55
C GLU A 14 12.78 -1.70 -12.32
N VAL A 15 11.69 -1.89 -11.58
CA VAL A 15 11.55 -1.31 -10.25
C VAL A 15 12.47 -2.07 -9.30
N GLU A 16 13.40 -1.36 -8.65
CA GLU A 16 14.24 -1.91 -7.58
C GLU A 16 13.41 -2.59 -6.47
N ARG A 17 12.14 -2.18 -6.34
CA ARG A 17 11.20 -2.64 -5.32
C ARG A 17 10.09 -3.46 -5.96
N LYS A 18 10.26 -4.78 -5.96
CA LYS A 18 9.18 -5.73 -6.28
C LYS A 18 8.35 -6.01 -5.02
N GLY A 19 7.02 -6.00 -5.19
CA GLY A 19 6.06 -6.20 -4.12
C GLY A 19 5.91 -5.02 -3.17
N LEU A 20 5.22 -5.24 -2.06
CA LEU A 20 4.99 -4.21 -1.04
C LEU A 20 6.19 -4.08 -0.09
N GLY A 21 6.69 -2.85 0.02
CA GLY A 21 7.80 -2.48 0.90
C GLY A 21 9.15 -3.09 0.51
N THR A 22 10.18 -2.76 1.27
CA THR A 22 11.55 -3.27 1.07
C THR A 22 11.82 -4.46 1.99
N PRO A 23 12.80 -5.34 1.67
CA PRO A 23 13.19 -6.42 2.58
C PRO A 23 13.47 -5.95 4.01
N ALA A 24 14.03 -4.74 4.17
CA ALA A 24 14.34 -4.13 5.45
C ALA A 24 13.08 -3.73 6.28
N THR A 25 11.96 -3.41 5.64
CA THR A 25 10.76 -2.92 6.35
C THR A 25 9.66 -3.97 6.54
N ARG A 26 9.64 -5.04 5.74
CA ARG A 26 8.57 -6.05 5.74
C ARG A 26 8.36 -6.72 7.11
N ALA A 27 9.43 -7.18 7.75
CA ALA A 27 9.34 -7.81 9.07
C ALA A 27 8.75 -6.82 10.09
N GLY A 28 9.23 -5.57 10.09
CA GLY A 28 8.72 -4.53 10.98
C GLY A 28 7.23 -4.20 10.76
N ILE A 29 6.76 -4.21 9.51
CA ILE A 29 5.33 -4.01 9.19
C ILE A 29 4.49 -5.16 9.76
N ILE A 30 4.92 -6.41 9.60
CA ILE A 30 4.20 -7.58 10.14
C ILE A 30 4.13 -7.50 11.66
N GLU A 31 5.24 -7.20 12.34
CA GLU A 31 5.25 -7.04 13.79
C GLU A 31 4.35 -5.88 14.25
N ASN A 32 4.28 -4.79 13.49
CA ASN A 32 3.39 -3.67 13.79
C ASN A 32 1.91 -4.07 13.69
N LEU A 33 1.54 -4.87 12.69
CA LEU A 33 0.18 -5.39 12.54
C LEU A 33 -0.22 -6.33 13.69
N ILE A 34 0.72 -7.14 14.18
CA ILE A 34 0.53 -7.99 15.37
C ILE A 34 0.37 -7.10 16.61
N PHE A 35 1.28 -6.16 16.83
CA PHE A 35 1.26 -5.25 17.97
C PHE A 35 -0.04 -4.44 18.05
N LYS A 36 -0.57 -3.98 16.91
CA LYS A 36 -1.86 -3.26 16.84
C LYS A 36 -3.08 -4.16 16.99
N GLY A 37 -2.89 -5.48 17.02
CA GLY A 37 -3.94 -6.49 17.13
C GLY A 37 -4.81 -6.60 15.88
N PHE A 38 -4.26 -6.34 14.69
CA PHE A 38 -4.97 -6.57 13.43
C PHE A 38 -4.80 -8.02 12.93
N ILE A 39 -3.61 -8.60 13.18
CA ILE A 39 -3.32 -10.00 12.91
C ILE A 39 -2.77 -10.67 14.16
N GLU A 40 -2.85 -11.99 14.23
CA GLU A 40 -2.30 -12.80 15.31
C GLU A 40 -1.52 -14.01 14.77
N ARG A 41 -0.64 -14.57 15.61
CA ARG A 41 0.12 -15.78 15.30
C ARG A 41 -0.65 -17.00 15.81
N ASP A 42 -1.14 -17.83 14.90
CA ASP A 42 -1.64 -19.16 15.20
C ASP A 42 -0.60 -20.20 14.75
N LYS A 43 0.21 -20.65 15.70
CA LYS A 43 1.38 -21.52 15.46
C LYS A 43 2.32 -20.90 14.41
N LYS A 44 2.33 -21.46 13.19
CA LYS A 44 3.15 -20.99 12.06
C LYS A 44 2.38 -20.10 11.09
N ASN A 45 1.09 -19.88 11.33
CA ASN A 45 0.21 -19.09 10.48
C ASN A 45 0.03 -17.68 11.06
N LEU A 46 -0.18 -16.72 10.16
CA LEU A 46 -0.70 -15.40 10.50
C LEU A 46 -2.17 -15.37 10.12
N VAL A 47 -3.03 -15.02 11.07
CA VAL A 47 -4.49 -15.00 10.89
C VAL A 47 -4.99 -13.59 11.16
N ALA A 48 -5.91 -13.10 10.34
CA ALA A 48 -6.56 -11.81 10.57
C ALA A 48 -7.52 -11.93 11.75
N THR A 49 -7.42 -11.01 12.70
CA THR A 49 -8.36 -10.91 13.82
C THR A 49 -9.68 -10.32 13.33
N HIS A 50 -10.74 -10.43 14.14
CA HIS A 50 -11.99 -9.71 13.88
C HIS A 50 -11.75 -8.20 13.67
N LYS A 51 -10.87 -7.58 14.48
CA LYS A 51 -10.50 -6.17 14.37
C LYS A 51 -9.86 -5.85 13.01
N GLY A 52 -8.93 -6.71 12.56
CA GLY A 52 -8.27 -6.56 11.26
C GLY A 52 -9.26 -6.69 10.09
N ILE A 53 -10.16 -7.67 10.15
CA ILE A 53 -11.20 -7.87 9.14
C ILE A 53 -12.14 -6.66 9.10
N SER A 54 -12.64 -6.20 10.26
CA SER A 54 -13.52 -5.03 10.33
C SER A 54 -12.87 -3.79 9.73
N LEU A 55 -11.58 -3.55 10.00
CA LEU A 55 -10.85 -2.43 9.41
C LEU A 55 -10.81 -2.53 7.88
N VAL A 56 -10.42 -3.69 7.33
CA VAL A 56 -10.33 -3.90 5.88
C VAL A 56 -11.70 -3.75 5.20
N THR A 57 -12.80 -4.08 5.88
CA THR A 57 -14.16 -3.91 5.34
C THR A 57 -14.57 -2.44 5.23
N ILE A 58 -14.12 -1.56 6.13
CA ILE A 58 -14.54 -0.14 6.14
C ILE A 58 -13.60 0.78 5.37
N VAL A 59 -12.33 0.40 5.22
CA VAL A 59 -11.36 1.18 4.44
C VAL A 59 -11.73 1.10 2.95
N GLU A 60 -11.65 2.23 2.27
CA GLU A 60 -11.89 2.36 0.84
C GLU A 60 -10.94 1.43 0.03
N ASP A 61 -11.42 0.94 -1.11
CA ASP A 61 -10.76 -0.15 -1.85
C ASP A 61 -9.39 0.25 -2.43
N ALA A 62 -9.23 1.47 -2.93
CA ALA A 62 -7.95 1.99 -3.41
C ALA A 62 -6.90 2.02 -2.30
N PHE A 63 -7.23 2.40 -1.06
CA PHE A 63 -6.25 2.48 0.03
C PHE A 63 -5.80 1.12 0.59
N LYS A 64 -6.57 0.06 0.38
CA LYS A 64 -6.17 -1.31 0.79
C LYS A 64 -5.63 -2.16 -0.37
N SER A 65 -5.52 -1.57 -1.56
CA SER A 65 -5.05 -2.25 -2.77
C SER A 65 -3.53 -2.21 -2.90
N ALA A 66 -2.94 -3.39 -3.13
CA ALA A 66 -1.51 -3.50 -3.46
C ALA A 66 -1.16 -2.83 -4.80
N LYS A 67 -2.14 -2.77 -5.72
CA LYS A 67 -1.98 -2.11 -7.03
C LYS A 67 -1.73 -0.62 -6.88
N THR A 68 -2.46 0.06 -5.99
CA THR A 68 -2.25 1.50 -5.71
C THR A 68 -0.83 1.77 -5.24
N THR A 69 -0.27 0.92 -4.38
CA THR A 69 1.12 1.06 -3.94
C THR A 69 2.11 0.85 -5.10
N ALA A 70 1.86 -0.12 -5.98
CA ALA A 70 2.70 -0.35 -7.16
C ALA A 70 2.68 0.86 -8.11
N GLU A 71 1.51 1.44 -8.36
CA GLU A 71 1.36 2.66 -9.17
C GLU A 71 2.11 3.85 -8.58
N TRP A 72 2.08 4.01 -7.25
CA TRP A 72 2.84 5.06 -6.58
C TRP A 72 4.35 4.85 -6.69
N GLU A 73 4.85 3.62 -6.51
CA GLU A 73 6.28 3.33 -6.67
C GLU A 73 6.75 3.57 -8.12
N MET A 74 5.91 3.30 -9.13
CA MET A 74 6.20 3.67 -10.52
C MET A 74 6.31 5.18 -10.70
N LYS A 75 5.32 5.96 -10.21
CA LYS A 75 5.36 7.43 -10.27
C LYS A 75 6.58 8.00 -9.53
N LEU A 76 6.93 7.43 -8.38
CA LEU A 76 8.13 7.82 -7.63
C LEU A 76 9.42 7.55 -8.41
N SER A 77 9.49 6.44 -9.15
CA SER A 77 10.61 6.15 -10.06
C SER A 77 10.70 7.17 -11.19
N ASP A 78 9.58 7.55 -11.81
CA ASP A 78 9.55 8.59 -12.84
C ASP A 78 9.98 9.95 -12.30
N ILE A 79 9.56 10.32 -11.08
CA ILE A 79 10.01 11.54 -10.41
C ILE A 79 11.52 11.49 -10.17
N ALA A 80 12.07 10.37 -9.69
CA ALA A 80 13.51 10.21 -9.48
C ALA A 80 14.32 10.34 -10.79
N GLN A 81 13.72 9.96 -11.91
CA GLN A 81 14.31 10.12 -13.25
C GLN A 81 14.04 11.50 -13.88
N GLY A 82 13.31 12.38 -13.20
CA GLY A 82 12.93 13.71 -13.72
C GLY A 82 11.85 13.69 -14.80
N LYS A 83 11.11 12.58 -14.95
CA LYS A 83 10.06 12.39 -15.96
C LYS A 83 8.67 12.83 -15.49
N ALA A 84 8.48 12.99 -14.19
CA ALA A 84 7.21 13.40 -13.59
C ALA A 84 7.42 14.46 -12.50
N SER A 85 6.41 15.30 -12.28
CA SER A 85 6.45 16.34 -11.26
C SER A 85 6.09 15.81 -9.88
N LYS A 86 6.98 16.06 -8.90
CA LYS A 86 6.70 15.78 -7.48
C LYS A 86 5.45 16.54 -6.99
N ASP A 87 5.29 17.78 -7.39
CA ASP A 87 4.20 18.63 -6.91
C ASP A 87 2.85 18.17 -7.44
N GLU A 88 2.80 17.71 -8.69
CA GLU A 88 1.59 17.11 -9.28
C GLU A 88 1.22 15.81 -8.57
N PHE A 89 2.19 14.93 -8.33
CA PHE A 89 1.96 13.67 -7.61
C PHE A 89 1.41 13.90 -6.20
N LEU A 90 1.97 14.85 -5.45
CA LEU A 90 1.46 15.19 -4.12
C LEU A 90 0.05 15.78 -4.16
N LYS A 91 -0.24 16.63 -5.16
CA LYS A 91 -1.57 17.21 -5.33
C LYS A 91 -2.63 16.14 -5.64
N GLU A 92 -2.30 15.16 -6.49
CA GLU A 92 -3.19 14.03 -6.78
C GLU A 92 -3.55 13.25 -5.51
N ILE A 93 -2.55 12.92 -4.67
CA ILE A 93 -2.76 12.24 -3.39
C ILE A 93 -3.65 13.07 -2.46
N GLU A 94 -3.39 14.37 -2.36
CA GLU A 94 -4.17 15.27 -1.50
C GLU A 94 -5.64 15.33 -1.95
N ASP A 95 -5.89 15.42 -3.25
CA ASP A 95 -7.23 15.46 -3.82
C ASP A 95 -7.96 14.11 -3.61
N GLU A 96 -7.28 12.98 -3.75
CA GLU A 96 -7.82 11.64 -3.46
C GLU A 96 -8.22 11.48 -1.99
N ILE A 97 -7.37 11.94 -1.06
CA ILE A 97 -7.66 11.93 0.38
C ILE A 97 -8.87 12.81 0.69
N LYS A 98 -8.92 14.04 0.16
CA LYS A 98 -10.04 14.96 0.37
C LYS A 98 -11.36 14.38 -0.15
N ASN A 99 -11.32 13.76 -1.33
CA ASN A 99 -12.50 13.14 -1.92
C ASN A 99 -12.97 11.96 -1.07
N THR A 100 -12.05 11.11 -0.61
CA THR A 100 -12.39 10.00 0.29
C THR A 100 -13.02 10.50 1.58
N ILE A 101 -12.42 11.49 2.25
CA ILE A 101 -13.01 12.07 3.48
C ILE A 101 -14.45 12.55 3.22
N ARG A 102 -14.70 13.25 2.11
CA ARG A 102 -16.04 13.73 1.73
C ARG A 102 -17.06 12.61 1.51
N LEU A 103 -16.62 11.44 1.04
CA LEU A 103 -17.50 10.28 0.85
C LEU A 103 -18.01 9.73 2.19
N TYR A 104 -17.18 9.78 3.24
CA TYR A 104 -17.48 9.21 4.56
C TYR A 104 -17.89 10.24 5.62
N SER A 105 -17.86 11.55 5.31
CA SER A 105 -18.28 12.63 6.21
C SER A 105 -19.77 12.98 6.11
N LYS A 106 -20.58 12.12 5.51
CA LYS A 106 -22.05 12.26 5.42
C LYS A 106 -22.72 11.36 6.45
#